data_AF-A0A392UI65-F1
#
_entry.id   AF-A0A392UI65-F1
#
_cell.length_a   1.000
_cell.length_b   1.000
_cell.length_c   1.000
_cell.angle_alpha   90.00
_cell.angle_beta   90.00
_cell.angle_gamma   90.00
#
_symmetry.space_group_name_H-M   'P 1'
#
loop_
_entity.id
_entity.type
_entity.pdbx_description
1 polymer ?
#
loop_
_entity_poly.entity_id
_entity_poly.type
_entity_poly.pdbx_seq_one_letter_code
_entity_poly.pdbx_strand_id
1 'polypeptide(L)' 'KDEIEHWTLDVRNPVKEFLGRSGTDWLKYSGGERPTKIRLGDFKPVARAWGEWVARNVIPLGNWSEYQLENAVLIKLIM' A
#
# COMPACT_ATOMS: atom_id res chain seq x y z
N LYS A 1 -0.90 5.84 15.15
CA LYS A 1 -1.48 5.86 13.79
C LYS A 1 -0.80 6.94 12.94
N ASP A 2 -0.47 8.09 13.56
CA ASP A 2 0.10 9.26 12.90
C ASP A 2 1.54 9.13 12.38
N GLU A 3 2.40 8.24 12.92
CA GLU A 3 3.82 8.23 12.52
C GLU A 3 4.06 7.78 11.07
N ILE A 4 3.31 6.78 10.58
CA ILE A 4 3.51 6.21 9.24
C ILE A 4 3.04 7.19 8.15
N GLU A 5 1.96 7.93 8.39
CA GLU A 5 1.45 8.95 7.48
C GLU A 5 2.44 10.13 7.28
N HIS A 6 3.42 10.30 8.17
CA HIS A 6 4.45 11.34 8.12
C HIS A 6 5.79 10.88 7.54
N TRP A 7 5.92 9.60 7.16
CA TRP A 7 7.16 9.09 6.56
C TRP A 7 7.55 9.89 5.31
N THR A 8 8.84 10.14 5.10
CA THR A 8 9.32 10.74 3.85
C THR A 8 9.18 9.76 2.68
N LEU A 9 9.26 10.25 1.44
CA LEU A 9 9.24 9.38 0.27
C LEU A 9 10.37 8.34 0.29
N ASP A 10 11.54 8.68 0.83
CA ASP A 10 12.68 7.77 0.95
C ASP A 10 12.38 6.56 1.84
N VAL A 11 11.57 6.74 2.89
CA VAL A 11 11.14 5.64 3.77
C VAL A 11 10.01 4.82 3.13
N ARG A 12 9.13 5.47 2.36
CA ARG A 12 7.98 4.83 1.71
C ARG A 12 8.37 4.03 0.47
N ASN A 13 9.25 4.55 -0.37
CA ASN A 13 9.60 3.94 -1.66
C ASN A 13 10.07 2.48 -1.53
N PRO A 14 10.88 2.09 -0.52
CA PRO A 14 11.21 0.68 -0.29
C PRO A 14 10.01 -0.23 0.01
N VAL A 15 8.88 0.29 0.47
CA VAL A 15 7.63 -0.47 0.61
C VAL A 15 6.96 -0.63 -0.75
N LYS A 16 6.88 0.47 -1.50
CA LYS A 16 6.33 0.49 -2.86
C LYS A 16 7.07 -0.46 -3.80
N GLU A 17 8.39 -0.41 -3.80
CA GLU A 17 9.25 -1.23 -4.67
C GLU A 17 9.19 -2.73 -4.32
N PHE A 18 8.97 -3.03 -3.04
CA PHE A 18 8.81 -4.40 -2.58
C PHE A 18 7.51 -5.01 -3.12
N LEU A 19 6.38 -4.30 -2.93
CA LEU A 19 5.04 -4.80 -3.25
C LEU A 19 4.64 -4.58 -4.72
N GLY A 20 4.98 -3.42 -5.25
CA GLY A 20 4.60 -2.94 -6.58
C GLY A 20 5.51 -3.44 -7.69
N ARG A 21 5.00 -3.41 -8.91
CA ARG A 21 5.75 -3.65 -10.15
C ARG A 21 6.66 -2.43 -10.45
N SER A 22 7.59 -2.60 -11.39
CA SER A 22 8.36 -1.48 -11.92
C SER A 22 7.41 -0.40 -12.47
N GLY A 23 7.59 0.86 -12.05
CA GLY A 23 6.73 1.98 -12.47
C GLY A 23 5.47 2.16 -11.62
N THR A 24 5.29 1.40 -10.53
CA THR A 24 4.23 1.70 -9.57
C THR A 24 4.47 3.06 -8.93
N ASP A 25 3.40 3.85 -8.84
CA ASP A 25 3.41 5.19 -8.24
C ASP A 25 2.55 5.28 -6.99
N TRP A 26 2.92 6.23 -6.13
CA TRP A 26 2.09 6.62 -5.00
C TRP A 26 0.94 7.50 -5.50
N LEU A 27 -0.29 7.15 -5.11
CA LEU A 27 -1.49 7.91 -5.40
C LEU A 27 -1.88 8.79 -4.21
N LYS A 28 -2.32 10.01 -4.52
CA LYS A 28 -2.91 10.94 -3.56
C LYS A 28 -4.43 10.77 -3.51
N TYR A 29 -5.02 11.06 -2.36
CA TYR A 29 -6.46 11.25 -2.26
C TYR A 29 -6.85 12.63 -2.82
N SER A 30 -8.10 12.78 -3.26
CA SER A 30 -8.67 14.08 -3.60
C SER A 30 -8.60 15.03 -2.40
N GLY A 31 -7.82 16.11 -2.50
CA GLY A 31 -7.59 17.06 -1.39
C GLY A 31 -6.47 16.68 -0.41
N GLY A 32 -5.80 15.55 -0.60
CA GLY A 32 -4.59 15.20 0.17
C GLY A 32 -3.33 15.70 -0.52
N GLU A 33 -2.45 16.37 0.22
CA GLU A 33 -1.15 16.81 -0.31
C GLU A 33 -0.16 15.65 -0.48
N ARG A 34 -0.26 14.62 0.37
CA ARG A 34 0.71 13.52 0.40
C ARG A 34 0.14 12.25 -0.24
N PRO A 35 0.84 11.67 -1.23
CA PRO A 35 0.42 10.41 -1.81
C PRO A 35 0.77 9.27 -0.86
N THR A 36 -0.24 8.47 -0.49
CA THR A 36 -0.16 7.41 0.52
C THR A 36 -0.76 6.09 0.03
N LYS A 37 -1.26 6.01 -1.21
CA LYS A 37 -1.95 4.83 -1.71
C LYS A 37 -1.21 4.15 -2.85
N ILE A 38 -1.39 2.84 -2.98
CA ILE A 38 -0.96 2.06 -4.14
C ILE A 38 -2.16 1.29 -4.67
N ARG A 39 -2.33 1.21 -5.99
CA ARG A 39 -3.36 0.34 -6.58
C ARG A 39 -2.96 -1.12 -6.40
N LEU A 40 -3.91 -1.94 -5.94
CA LEU A 40 -3.72 -3.39 -5.85
C LEU A 40 -3.39 -4.01 -7.21
N GLY A 41 -3.91 -3.44 -8.30
CA GLY A 41 -3.59 -3.85 -9.67
C GLY A 41 -2.10 -3.72 -10.02
N ASP A 42 -1.40 -2.79 -9.40
CA ASP A 42 0.02 -2.53 -9.65
C ASP A 42 0.94 -3.42 -8.80
N PHE A 43 0.38 -4.26 -7.92
CA PHE A 43 1.16 -5.17 -7.08
C PHE A 43 1.76 -6.31 -7.93
N LYS A 44 2.91 -6.83 -7.49
CA LYS A 44 3.44 -8.12 -7.94
C LYS A 44 2.45 -9.23 -7.58
N PRO A 45 2.39 -10.34 -8.34
CA PRO A 45 1.37 -11.39 -8.14
C PRO A 45 1.28 -11.93 -6.70
N VAL A 46 2.41 -12.22 -6.06
CA VAL A 46 2.45 -12.73 -4.68
C VAL A 46 1.96 -11.67 -3.69
N ALA A 47 2.42 -10.43 -3.84
CA ALA A 47 1.97 -9.31 -3.01
C ALA A 47 0.48 -9.03 -3.15
N ARG A 48 -0.06 -9.18 -4.38
CA ARG A 48 -1.49 -9.05 -4.63
C ARG A 48 -2.29 -10.13 -3.91
N ALA A 49 -1.87 -11.39 -3.99
CA ALA A 49 -2.54 -12.48 -3.29
C ALA A 49 -2.58 -12.25 -1.78
N TRP A 50 -1.46 -11.81 -1.19
CA TRP A 50 -1.41 -11.44 0.22
C TRP A 50 -2.29 -10.23 0.54
N GLY A 51 -2.30 -9.20 -0.30
CA GLY A 51 -3.18 -8.04 -0.13
C GLY A 51 -4.65 -8.43 -0.12
N GLU A 52 -5.09 -9.24 -1.10
CA GLU A 52 -6.46 -9.75 -1.17
C GLU A 52 -6.81 -10.63 0.04
N TRP A 53 -5.87 -11.44 0.52
CA TRP A 53 -6.08 -12.26 1.71
C TRP A 53 -6.23 -11.40 2.98
N VAL A 54 -5.36 -10.39 3.18
CA VAL A 54 -5.42 -9.46 4.32
C VAL A 54 -6.74 -8.69 4.34
N ALA A 55 -7.20 -8.19 3.18
CA ALA A 55 -8.47 -7.47 3.06
C ALA A 55 -9.71 -8.33 3.34
N ARG A 56 -9.61 -9.64 3.12
CA ARG A 56 -10.70 -10.60 3.37
C ARG A 56 -10.73 -11.10 4.81
N ASN A 57 -9.59 -11.15 5.49
CA ASN A 57 -9.46 -11.92 6.73
C ASN A 57 -8.97 -11.11 7.95
N VAL A 58 -8.23 -10.01 7.75
CA VAL A 58 -7.53 -9.32 8.85
C VAL A 58 -8.12 -7.94 9.12
N ILE A 59 -8.39 -7.17 8.07
CA ILE A 59 -8.87 -5.79 8.19
C ILE A 59 -10.08 -5.54 7.29
N PRO A 60 -11.17 -4.93 7.81
CA PRO A 60 -12.30 -4.53 6.98
C PRO A 60 -11.90 -3.32 6.12
N LEU A 61 -11.63 -3.55 4.83
CA LEU A 61 -11.36 -2.48 3.88
C LEU A 61 -12.63 -2.06 3.16
N GLY A 62 -12.91 -0.76 3.14
CA GLY A 62 -14.01 -0.18 2.34
C GLY A 62 -13.67 -0.08 0.85
N ASN A 63 -12.39 0.06 0.51
CA ASN A 63 -11.90 0.06 -0.87
C ASN A 63 -10.87 -1.06 -1.07
N TRP A 64 -11.11 -1.89 -2.08
CA TRP A 64 -10.32 -3.09 -2.38
C TRP A 64 -9.37 -2.87 -3.57
N SER A 65 -9.50 -1.74 -4.27
CA SER A 65 -8.67 -1.42 -5.43
C SER A 65 -7.41 -0.62 -5.07
N GLU A 66 -7.41 0.07 -3.93
CA GLU A 66 -6.32 0.93 -3.47
C GLU A 66 -6.01 0.69 -1.99
N TYR A 67 -4.74 0.51 -1.68
CA TYR A 67 -4.25 0.21 -0.34
C TYR A 67 -3.47 1.40 0.18
N GLN A 68 -3.79 1.84 1.40
CA GLN A 68 -3.02 2.87 2.10
C GLN A 68 -1.65 2.32 2.54
N LEU A 69 -0.73 3.24 2.82
CA LEU A 69 0.65 2.95 3.23
C LEU A 69 0.69 1.99 4.42
N GLU A 70 -0.19 2.13 5.40
CA GLU A 70 -0.27 1.26 6.58
C GLU A 70 -0.58 -0.18 6.17
N ASN A 71 -1.54 -0.37 5.27
CA ASN A 71 -1.93 -1.70 4.78
C ASN A 71 -0.82 -2.29 3.90
N ALA A 72 -0.15 -1.46 3.11
CA ALA A 72 1.01 -1.87 2.33
C ALA A 72 2.15 -2.34 3.25
N VAL A 73 2.46 -1.60 4.31
CA VAL A 73 3.46 -2.00 5.32
C VAL A 73 3.08 -3.32 5.96
N LEU A 74 1.82 -3.51 6.35
CA LEU A 74 1.34 -4.78 6.90
C LEU A 74 1.60 -5.95 5.94
N ILE A 75 1.24 -5.80 4.66
CA ILE A 75 1.47 -6.84 3.64
C ILE A 75 2.97 -7.13 3.49
N LYS A 76 3.82 -6.10 3.54
CA LYS A 76 5.28 -6.28 3.50
C LYS A 76 5.82 -7.02 4.73
N LEU A 77 5.24 -6.83 5.92
CA LEU A 77 5.72 -7.47 7.15
C LEU A 77 5.38 -8.97 7.22
N ILE A 78 4.33 -9.41 6.54
CA ILE A 78 3.90 -10.82 6.52
C ILE A 78 4.44 -11.62 5.33
N MET A 79 5.14 -10.94 4.41
CA MET A 79 5.77 -11.52 3.22
C MET A 79 7.27 -11.61 3.38
#